data_AF-A0A0G1CQP2-F1
#
_entry.id   AF-A0A0G1CQP2-F1
#
_cell.length_a   1.000
_cell.length_b   1.000
_cell.length_c   1.000
_cell.angle_alpha   90.00
_cell.angle_beta   90.00
_cell.angle_gamma   90.00
#
_symmetry.space_group_name_H-M   'P 1'
#
loop_
_entity.id
_entity.type
_entity.pdbx_description
1 polymer ?
#
loop_
_entity_poly.entity_id
_entity_poly.type
_entity_poly.pdbx_seq_one_letter_code
_entity_poly.pdbx_strand_id
1 'polypeptide(L)'
;MIPQFVRPFLWSYDVSVMDLSRDKKRIITNVLNLGTSEATNWIFDTYTKEEIKSCLINPLPGEWNNKSMAFWSLLFDIKSEKTISRSLK
;
A
#
# COMPACT_ATOMS: atom_id res chain seq x y z
N MET A 1 -4.07 -10.85 13.57
CA MET A 1 -2.89 -11.69 13.26
C MET A 1 -2.63 -11.61 11.76
N ILE A 2 -1.37 -11.55 11.32
CA ILE A 2 -1.02 -11.51 9.90
C ILE A 2 -0.98 -12.94 9.31
N PRO A 3 -1.74 -13.23 8.24
CA PRO A 3 -1.77 -14.54 7.60
C PRO A 3 -0.42 -14.94 7.01
N GLN A 4 -0.12 -16.24 6.96
CA GLN A 4 1.15 -16.75 6.45
C GLN A 4 1.44 -16.33 5.00
N PHE A 5 0.42 -16.29 4.13
CA PHE A 5 0.58 -15.87 2.73
C PHE A 5 0.90 -14.38 2.57
N VAL A 6 0.66 -13.54 3.59
CA VAL A 6 0.98 -12.11 3.59
C VAL A 6 2.41 -11.84 4.09
N ARG A 7 2.93 -12.68 4.98
CA ARG A 7 4.24 -12.48 5.63
C ARG A 7 5.41 -12.30 4.66
N PRO A 8 5.49 -12.98 3.49
CA PRO A 8 6.58 -12.77 2.54
C PRO A 8 6.72 -11.32 2.07
N PHE A 9 5.63 -10.54 2.05
CA PHE A 9 5.67 -9.13 1.65
C PHE A 9 6.13 -8.20 2.77
N LEU A 10 6.37 -8.73 3.98
CA LEU A 10 6.79 -7.99 5.17
C LEU A 10 8.17 -8.46 5.67
N TRP A 11 8.99 -9.03 4.78
CA TRP A 11 10.26 -9.69 5.09
C TRP A 11 11.28 -8.81 5.84
N SER A 12 11.17 -7.49 5.75
CA SER A 12 12.04 -6.54 6.45
C SER A 12 11.56 -6.18 7.86
N TYR A 13 10.45 -6.76 8.34
CA TYR A 13 9.88 -6.51 9.66
C TYR A 13 9.75 -7.77 10.49
N ASP A 14 9.83 -7.59 11.81
CA ASP A 14 9.44 -8.61 12.75
C ASP A 14 7.89 -8.68 12.83
N VAL A 15 7.32 -9.59 12.04
CA VAL A 15 5.88 -9.83 11.98
C VAL A 15 5.30 -10.29 13.32
N SER A 16 6.12 -10.82 14.25
CA SER A 16 5.63 -11.32 15.55
C SER A 16 5.16 -10.21 16.48
N VAL A 17 5.73 -9.00 16.34
CA VAL A 17 5.40 -7.82 17.16
C VAL A 17 4.57 -6.77 16.41
N MET A 18 4.24 -7.05 15.15
CA MET A 18 3.46 -6.14 14.32
C MET A 18 2.00 -6.06 14.77
N ASP A 19 1.49 -4.84 14.84
CA ASP A 19 0.11 -4.55 15.14
C ASP A 19 -0.62 -4.01 13.91
N LEU A 20 -1.81 -4.54 13.64
CA LEU A 20 -2.56 -4.21 12.42
C LEU A 20 -2.98 -2.75 12.37
N SER A 21 -3.19 -2.08 13.51
CA SER A 21 -3.61 -0.68 13.57
C SER A 21 -2.41 0.27 13.55
N ARG A 22 -1.42 0.04 14.43
CA ARG A 22 -0.20 0.84 14.56
C ARG A 22 0.62 0.80 13.27
N ASP A 23 0.81 -0.38 12.69
CA ASP A 23 1.72 -0.59 11.56
C ASP A 23 1.00 -0.58 10.20
N LYS A 24 -0.27 -0.16 10.17
CA LYS A 24 -1.14 -0.23 8.99
C LYS A 24 -0.54 0.36 7.72
N LYS A 25 0.11 1.53 7.81
CA LYS A 25 0.74 2.18 6.64
C LYS A 25 1.81 1.28 6.02
N ARG A 26 2.62 0.63 6.86
CA ARG A 26 3.68 -0.30 6.44
C ARG A 26 3.07 -1.51 5.75
N ILE A 27 2.04 -2.10 6.37
CA ILE A 27 1.36 -3.29 5.90
C ILE A 27 0.72 -3.04 4.53
N ILE A 28 -0.12 -2.00 4.44
CA ILE A 28 -0.81 -1.61 3.20
C ILE A 28 0.21 -1.31 2.11
N THR A 29 1.23 -0.48 2.38
CA THR A 29 2.22 -0.08 1.36
C THR A 29 2.99 -1.29 0.82
N ASN A 30 3.47 -2.19 1.68
CA ASN A 30 4.25 -3.34 1.23
C ASN A 30 3.41 -4.34 0.43
N VAL A 31 2.20 -4.65 0.88
CA VAL A 31 1.31 -5.57 0.17
C VAL A 31 0.83 -4.97 -1.14
N LEU A 32 0.48 -3.69 -1.20
CA LEU A 32 0.09 -3.05 -2.46
C LEU A 32 1.27 -2.88 -3.44
N ASN A 33 2.51 -2.84 -2.96
CA ASN A 33 3.69 -2.81 -3.83
C ASN A 33 4.07 -4.18 -4.39
N LEU A 34 4.04 -5.22 -3.55
CA LEU A 34 4.70 -6.51 -3.81
C LEU A 34 3.77 -7.72 -3.77
N GLY A 35 2.55 -7.55 -3.26
CA GLY A 35 1.62 -8.61 -2.93
C GLY A 35 1.02 -9.33 -4.13
N THR A 36 0.58 -10.56 -3.89
CA THR A 36 -0.30 -11.31 -4.79
C THR A 36 -1.74 -10.80 -4.68
N SER A 37 -2.59 -11.22 -5.62
CA SER A 37 -4.04 -10.93 -5.60
C SER A 37 -4.69 -11.35 -4.28
N GLU A 38 -4.30 -12.50 -3.74
CA GLU A 38 -4.79 -13.00 -2.44
C GLU A 38 -4.39 -12.06 -1.28
N ALA A 39 -3.13 -11.60 -1.26
CA ALA A 39 -2.67 -10.66 -0.26
C ALA A 39 -3.35 -9.29 -0.38
N THR A 40 -3.59 -8.81 -1.61
CA THR A 40 -4.32 -7.56 -1.83
C THR A 40 -5.79 -7.66 -1.41
N ASN A 41 -6.44 -8.81 -1.63
CA ASN A 41 -7.81 -9.03 -1.14
C ASN A 41 -7.86 -8.97 0.38
N TRP A 42 -6.88 -9.60 1.06
CA TRP A 42 -6.78 -9.51 2.51
C TRP A 42 -6.62 -8.06 3.01
N ILE A 43 -5.92 -7.19 2.28
CA ILE A 43 -5.85 -5.76 2.62
C ILE A 43 -7.23 -5.11 2.53
N PHE A 44 -8.02 -5.41 1.51
CA PHE A 44 -9.38 -4.86 1.36
C PHE A 44 -10.36 -5.38 2.41
N ASP A 45 -10.17 -6.61 2.88
CA ASP A 45 -10.98 -7.18 3.96
C ASP A 45 -10.56 -6.65 5.35
N THR A 46 -9.29 -6.25 5.51
CA THR A 46 -8.72 -5.85 6.81
C THR A 46 -8.82 -4.35 7.06
N TYR A 47 -8.70 -3.52 6.02
CA TYR A 47 -8.65 -2.07 6.14
C TYR A 47 -9.76 -1.40 5.36
N THR A 48 -10.25 -0.28 5.90
CA THR A 48 -11.23 0.53 5.20
C THR A 48 -10.63 1.14 3.93
N LYS A 49 -11.49 1.42 2.95
CA LYS A 49 -11.09 2.09 1.70
C LYS A 49 -10.39 3.42 2.00
N GLU A 50 -10.88 4.16 2.99
CA GLU A 50 -10.35 5.46 3.40
C GLU A 50 -8.94 5.33 3.97
N GLU A 51 -8.66 4.32 4.78
CA GLU A 51 -7.32 4.04 5.31
C GLU A 51 -6.33 3.69 4.20
N ILE A 52 -6.76 2.88 3.23
CA ILE A 52 -5.94 2.54 2.07
C ILE A 52 -5.65 3.79 1.22
N LYS A 53 -6.68 4.59 0.92
CA LYS A 53 -6.53 5.86 0.20
C LYS A 53 -5.60 6.81 0.95
N SER A 54 -5.64 6.85 2.28
CA SER A 54 -4.75 7.69 3.08
C SER A 54 -3.27 7.35 2.89
N CYS A 55 -2.94 6.08 2.63
CA CYS A 55 -1.58 5.62 2.38
C CYS A 55 -1.05 6.05 1.00
N LEU A 56 -1.95 6.23 0.03
CA LEU A 56 -1.65 6.73 -1.31
C LEU A 56 -1.57 8.27 -1.35
N ILE A 57 -2.43 8.95 -0.60
CA ILE A 57 -2.47 10.42 -0.51
C ILE A 57 -1.27 10.95 0.31
N ASN A 58 -0.95 10.28 1.43
CA ASN A 58 0.13 10.66 2.33
C ASN A 58 1.16 9.53 2.43
N PRO A 59 1.90 9.24 1.34
CA PRO A 59 2.83 8.12 1.28
C PRO A 59 4.03 8.33 2.20
N LEU A 60 4.55 7.22 2.74
CA LEU A 60 5.85 7.23 3.40
C LEU A 60 6.94 7.53 2.34
N PRO A 61 7.86 8.47 2.61
CA PRO A 61 8.89 8.84 1.65
C PRO A 61 9.73 7.63 1.22
N GLY A 62 9.83 7.41 -0.09
CA GLY A 62 10.68 6.36 -0.66
C GLY A 62 10.12 4.93 -0.60
N GLU A 63 8.93 4.70 -0.03
CA GLU A 63 8.40 3.34 0.14
C GLU A 63 7.57 2.82 -1.04
N TRP A 64 7.06 3.69 -1.90
CA TRP A 64 6.17 3.31 -2.98
C TRP A 64 6.91 3.02 -4.30
N ASN A 65 6.57 1.89 -4.93
CA ASN A 65 6.91 1.66 -6.32
C ASN A 65 6.04 2.56 -7.21
N ASN A 66 6.67 3.27 -8.16
CA ASN A 66 5.96 4.20 -9.04
C ASN A 66 4.81 3.55 -9.84
N LYS A 67 4.97 2.29 -10.29
CA LYS A 67 3.94 1.58 -11.06
C LYS A 67 2.77 1.19 -10.16
N SER A 68 3.05 0.62 -8.99
CA SER A 68 2.02 0.24 -8.02
C SER A 68 1.24 1.48 -7.54
N MET A 69 1.95 2.55 -7.18
CA MET A 69 1.34 3.83 -6.80
C MET A 69 0.41 4.37 -7.88
N ALA A 70 0.84 4.37 -9.14
CA ALA A 70 0.03 4.83 -10.26
C ALA A 70 -1.22 3.95 -10.48
N PHE A 71 -1.05 2.62 -10.44
CA PHE A 71 -2.16 1.67 -10.61
C PHE A 71 -3.22 1.85 -9.51
N TRP A 72 -2.81 1.86 -8.25
CA TRP A 72 -3.73 2.00 -7.13
C TRP A 72 -4.36 3.40 -7.07
N SER A 73 -3.61 4.45 -7.39
CA SER A 73 -4.18 5.81 -7.48
C SER A 73 -5.28 5.88 -8.55
N LEU A 74 -5.07 5.24 -9.70
CA LEU A 74 -6.10 5.14 -10.74
C LEU A 74 -7.33 4.38 -10.24
N LEU A 75 -7.13 3.21 -9.62
CA LEU A 75 -8.22 2.37 -9.11
C LEU A 75 -9.05 3.06 -8.02
N PHE A 76 -8.41 3.89 -7.19
CA PHE A 76 -9.08 4.63 -6.11
C PHE A 76 -9.55 6.04 -6.49
N ASP A 77 -9.42 6.42 -7.76
CA ASP A 77 -9.70 7.77 -8.29
C ASP A 77 -9.02 8.87 -7.46
N ILE A 78 -7.73 8.67 -7.19
CA ILE A 78 -6.89 9.64 -6.49
C ILE A 78 -6.20 10.49 -7.55
N LYS A 79 -6.55 11.77 -7.59
CA LYS A 79 -5.90 12.76 -8.46
C LYS A 79 -4.47 13.00 -7.96
N SER A 80 -3.51 12.38 -8.62
CA SER A 80 -2.09 12.66 -8.43
C SER A 80 -1.78 14.05 -9.00
N GLU A 81 -1.45 15.01 -8.14
CA GLU A 81 -0.91 16.32 -8.59
C GLU A 81 0.40 16.15 -9.38
N LYS A 82 1.13 15.05 -9.15
CA LYS A 82 2.39 14.74 -9.85
C LYS A 82 2.22 14.39 -11.33
N THR A 83 1.01 14.09 -11.79
CA THR A 83 0.79 13.73 -13.20
C THR A 83 0.88 14.95 -14.13
N ILE A 84 0.62 16.16 -13.62
CA ILE A 84 0.64 17.39 -14.45
C ILE A 84 2.07 17.84 -14.80
N SER A 85 3.09 17.41 -14.04
CA SER A 85 4.48 17.86 -14.22
C SER A 85 5.24 17.17 -15.36
N ARG A 86 4.71 16.12 -15.99
CA ARG A 86 5.44 15.32 -17.01
C ARG A 86 5.13 15.67 -18.47
N SER A 87 4.26 16.64 -18.74
CA SER A 87 3.88 17.06 -20.10
C SER A 87 4.46 18.41 -20.55
N LEU A 88 5.48 18.94 -19.86
CA LEU A 88 6.21 20.14 -20.29
C LEU A 88 7.72 19.90 -20.17
N LYS A 89 8.29 19.15 -21.11
CA LYS A 89 9.69 19.24 -21.53
C LYS A 89 9.84 18.66 -22.92
#